data_AF-A0A1Y2TMC3-F1
#
_entry.id   AF-A0A1Y2TMC3-F1
#
_cell.length_a   1.000
_cell.length_b   1.000
_cell.length_c   1.000
_cell.angle_alpha   90.00
_cell.angle_beta   90.00
_cell.angle_gamma   90.00
#
_symmetry.space_group_name_H-M   'P 1'
#
loop_
_entity.id
_entity.type
_entity.pdbx_description
1 polymer ?
#
loop_
_entity_poly.entity_id
_entity_poly.type
_entity_poly.pdbx_seq_one_letter_code
_entity_poly.pdbx_strand_id
1 'polypeptide(L)'
;MCPYRKTIYQCNHSVVSSSPIGLCELQVRFHSGRRSEPCNTVQTHGRNNIKIASLCPDCQQRKENMDQQFVSVKARLAELRKELEKKYDLCQAHMDEAGLESEEKPSSTDMSDPTQEFLRKKMLEDDAHLMMFWDYR
;
A
#
# COMPACT_ATOMS: atom_id res chain seq x y z
N MET A 1 14.98 30.01 21.22
CA MET A 1 13.94 29.47 20.31
C MET A 1 12.97 28.64 21.15
N CYS A 2 11.71 28.50 20.75
CA CYS A 2 10.74 27.67 21.48
C CYS A 2 10.91 26.19 21.05
N PRO A 3 11.17 25.23 21.95
CA PRO A 3 11.22 23.82 21.60
C PRO A 3 9.82 23.26 21.32
N TYR A 4 9.65 22.60 20.17
CA TYR A 4 8.40 21.92 19.78
C TYR A 4 8.59 20.40 19.68
N ARG A 5 7.49 19.66 19.85
CA ARG A 5 7.46 18.22 19.55
C ARG A 5 7.27 18.05 18.05
N LYS A 6 7.96 17.08 17.47
CA LYS A 6 7.79 16.70 16.07
C LYS A 6 7.28 15.27 16.01
N THR A 7 6.11 15.07 15.43
CA THR A 7 5.58 13.75 15.14
C THR A 7 6.06 13.31 13.76
N ILE A 8 6.55 12.08 13.65
CA ILE A 8 6.97 11.46 12.39
C ILE A 8 6.11 10.22 12.20
N TYR A 9 5.33 10.21 11.12
CA TYR A 9 4.45 9.09 10.76
C TYR A 9 5.22 8.00 10.04
N GLN A 10 4.62 6.82 9.91
CA GLN A 10 5.18 5.69 9.17
C GLN A 10 5.45 6.03 7.70
N CYS A 11 4.65 6.92 7.12
CA CYS A 11 4.84 7.46 5.77
C CYS A 11 5.95 8.52 5.67
N ASN A 12 6.80 8.69 6.70
CA ASN A 12 7.86 9.70 6.82
C ASN A 12 7.41 11.17 6.76
N HIS A 13 6.12 11.44 6.62
CA HIS A 13 5.58 12.78 6.84
C HIS A 13 5.74 13.17 8.30
N SER A 14 5.98 14.46 8.52
CA SER A 14 6.18 14.99 9.87
C SER A 14 5.36 16.22 10.13
N VAL A 15 4.81 16.30 11.33
CA VAL A 15 4.00 17.43 11.80
C VAL A 15 4.61 17.95 13.09
N VAL A 16 4.76 19.27 13.18
CA VAL A 16 5.19 19.94 14.42
C VAL A 16 3.95 20.22 15.25
N SER A 17 4.02 19.99 16.57
CA SER A 17 2.89 20.29 17.47
C SER A 17 2.52 21.77 17.42
N SER A 18 1.23 22.07 17.58
CA SER A 18 0.75 23.46 17.65
C SER A 18 1.24 24.18 18.91
N SER A 19 1.47 23.45 20.00
CA SER A 19 2.00 23.97 21.25
C SER A 19 3.48 23.62 21.44
N PRO A 20 4.30 24.57 21.91
CA PRO A 20 5.68 24.29 22.30
C PRO A 20 5.72 23.49 23.62
N ILE A 21 6.78 22.70 23.80
CA ILE A 21 7.09 21.97 25.04
C ILE A 21 7.44 22.94 26.16
N GLY A 22 8.15 24.01 25.79
CA GLY A 22 8.59 25.06 26.68
C GLY A 22 8.59 26.40 25.96
N LEU A 23 8.29 27.47 26.70
CA LEU A 23 8.31 28.82 26.18
C LEU A 23 9.74 29.36 26.32
N CYS A 24 10.29 29.92 25.24
CA CYS A 24 11.53 30.69 25.37
C CYS A 24 11.26 32.03 26.05
N GLU A 25 12.30 32.69 26.55
CA GLU A 25 12.18 33.96 27.26
C GLU A 25 11.42 35.03 26.47
N LEU A 26 11.62 35.08 25.14
CA LEU A 26 10.90 36.00 24.26
C LEU A 26 9.38 35.77 24.28
N GLN A 27 8.95 34.50 24.33
CA GLN A 27 7.54 34.14 24.38
C GLN A 27 6.93 34.41 25.76
N VAL A 28 7.72 34.22 26.83
CA VAL A 28 7.32 34.58 28.20
C VAL A 28 7.15 36.09 28.35
N ARG A 29 8.05 36.90 27.77
CA ARG A 29 7.95 38.36 27.75
C ARG A 29 6.73 38.85 26.95
N PHE A 30 6.40 38.17 25.85
CA PHE A 30 5.17 38.44 25.10
C PHE A 30 3.91 38.13 25.92
N HIS A 31 3.83 36.95 26.56
CA HIS A 31 2.69 36.60 27.42
C HIS A 31 2.54 37.51 28.64
N SER A 32 3.64 38.09 29.14
CA SER A 32 3.62 39.07 30.25
C SER A 32 3.38 40.52 29.80
N GLY A 33 3.13 40.77 28.51
CA GLY A 33 2.89 42.12 27.98
C GLY A 33 4.14 43.01 27.88
N ARG A 34 5.32 42.47 28.21
CA ARG A 34 6.60 43.19 28.10
C ARG A 34 7.14 43.26 26.67
N ARG A 35 6.48 42.60 25.73
CA ARG A 35 6.82 42.59 24.30
C ARG A 35 5.55 42.57 23.46
N SER A 36 5.57 43.28 22.34
CA SER A 36 4.44 43.36 21.40
C SER A 36 4.28 42.14 20.49
N GLU A 37 5.37 41.41 20.21
CA GLU A 37 5.37 40.32 19.23
C GLU A 37 5.77 38.96 19.81
N PRO A 38 5.11 37.86 19.38
CA PRO A 38 5.46 36.50 19.77
C PRO A 38 6.79 36.04 19.16
N CYS A 39 7.33 34.97 19.72
CA CYS A 39 8.45 34.26 19.15
C CYS A 39 7.96 33.25 18.09
N ASN A 40 8.27 33.50 16.82
CA ASN A 40 7.93 32.59 15.71
C ASN A 40 9.00 31.54 15.42
N THR A 41 10.08 31.50 16.23
CA THR A 41 11.21 30.63 15.97
C THR A 41 10.99 29.24 16.55
N VAL A 42 10.72 28.29 15.66
CA VAL A 42 10.53 26.86 15.97
C VAL A 42 11.87 26.16 16.05
N GLN A 43 12.11 25.44 17.16
CA GLN A 43 13.24 24.53 17.31
C GLN A 43 12.73 23.12 17.59
N THR A 44 13.18 22.15 16.80
CA THR A 44 12.91 20.73 17.05
C THR A 44 14.21 20.01 17.37
N HIS A 45 14.22 19.24 18.46
CA HIS A 45 15.37 18.42 18.84
C HIS A 45 15.05 16.94 18.62
N GLY A 46 16.04 16.13 18.22
CA GLY A 46 15.85 14.71 17.91
C GLY A 46 15.18 13.90 19.02
N ARG A 47 15.48 14.22 20.29
CA ARG A 47 14.85 13.58 21.47
C ARG A 47 13.36 13.92 21.67
N ASN A 48 12.88 15.00 21.05
CA ASN A 48 11.47 15.43 21.11
C ASN A 48 10.68 14.92 19.90
N ASN A 49 11.30 14.07 19.07
CA ASN A 49 10.65 13.47 17.93
C ASN A 49 9.92 12.20 18.37
N ILE A 50 8.62 12.12 18.09
CA ILE A 50 7.80 10.94 18.37
C ILE A 50 7.54 10.25 17.03
N LYS A 51 7.89 8.96 16.93
CA LYS A 51 7.55 8.14 15.78
C LYS A 51 6.24 7.41 16.05
N ILE A 52 5.27 7.53 15.14
CA ILE A 52 3.98 6.85 15.24
C ILE A 52 3.89 5.83 14.11
N ALA A 53 3.53 4.59 14.47
CA ALA A 53 3.29 3.49 13.53
C ALA A 53 1.91 3.60 12.85
N SER A 54 1.57 4.80 12.39
CA SER A 54 0.37 5.07 11.60
C SER A 54 0.72 5.96 10.42
N LEU A 55 -0.13 5.96 9.40
CA LEU A 55 -0.06 6.92 8.32
C LEU A 55 -0.49 8.31 8.83
N CYS A 56 -0.01 9.37 8.18
CA CYS A 56 -0.59 10.69 8.40
C CYS A 56 -2.03 10.74 7.84
N PRO A 57 -2.88 11.68 8.31
CA PRO A 57 -4.27 11.79 7.84
C PRO A 57 -4.39 11.85 6.31
N ASP A 58 -3.53 12.62 5.64
CA ASP A 58 -3.54 12.73 4.18
C ASP A 58 -3.22 11.41 3.49
N CYS A 59 -2.22 10.68 3.98
CA CYS A 59 -1.84 9.38 3.45
C CYS A 59 -2.90 8.31 3.73
N GLN A 60 -3.53 8.37 4.90
CA GLN A 60 -4.62 7.48 5.26
C GLN A 60 -5.82 7.69 4.31
N GLN A 61 -6.22 8.94 4.09
CA GLN A 61 -7.31 9.26 3.17
C GLN A 61 -7.00 8.82 1.73
N ARG A 62 -5.76 9.05 1.25
CA ARG A 62 -5.35 8.57 -0.09
C ARG A 62 -5.41 7.04 -0.19
N LYS A 63 -4.97 6.34 0.85
CA LYS A 63 -5.04 4.87 0.90
C LYS A 63 -6.49 4.40 0.82
N GLU A 64 -7.38 4.97 1.64
CA GLU A 64 -8.81 4.63 1.65
C GLU A 64 -9.45 4.86 0.28
N ASN A 65 -9.14 5.97 -0.39
CA ASN A 65 -9.61 6.25 -1.74
C ASN A 65 -9.11 5.22 -2.76
N MET A 66 -7.83 4.84 -2.70
CA MET A 66 -7.28 3.80 -3.57
C MET A 66 -7.92 2.44 -3.31
N ASP A 67 -8.11 2.06 -2.04
CA ASP A 67 -8.74 0.80 -1.66
C ASP A 67 -10.17 0.72 -2.19
N GLN A 68 -10.94 1.82 -2.11
CA GLN A 68 -12.27 1.90 -2.72
C GLN A 68 -12.24 1.74 -4.25
N GLN A 69 -11.29 2.40 -4.92
CA GLN A 69 -11.10 2.23 -6.36
C GLN A 69 -10.78 0.77 -6.71
N PHE A 70 -9.89 0.11 -5.97
CA PHE A 70 -9.59 -1.31 -6.17
C PHE A 70 -10.81 -2.21 -6.02
N VAL A 71 -11.66 -1.96 -5.02
CA VAL A 71 -12.92 -2.70 -4.85
C VAL A 71 -13.82 -2.51 -6.08
N SER A 72 -13.97 -1.27 -6.57
CA SER A 72 -14.78 -1.00 -7.76
C SER A 72 -14.24 -1.69 -9.02
N VAL A 73 -12.92 -1.70 -9.21
CA VAL A 73 -12.27 -2.35 -10.36
C VAL A 73 -12.43 -3.85 -10.27
N LYS A 74 -12.27 -4.45 -9.08
CA LYS A 74 -12.51 -5.89 -8.86
C LYS A 74 -13.95 -6.28 -9.17
N ALA A 75 -14.93 -5.47 -8.78
CA ALA A 75 -16.33 -5.71 -9.09
C ALA A 75 -16.58 -5.70 -10.61
N ARG A 76 -16.06 -4.69 -11.32
CA ARG A 76 -16.16 -4.61 -12.79
C ARG A 76 -15.49 -5.79 -13.49
N LEU A 77 -14.32 -6.22 -13.02
CA LEU A 77 -13.65 -7.40 -13.57
C LEU A 77 -14.48 -8.68 -13.36
N ALA A 78 -15.13 -8.83 -12.21
CA ALA A 78 -16.00 -9.97 -11.94
C ALA A 78 -17.26 -9.94 -12.83
N GLU A 79 -17.83 -8.76 -13.10
CA GLU A 79 -18.95 -8.59 -14.01
C GLU A 79 -18.56 -8.93 -15.45
N LEU A 80 -17.46 -8.37 -15.95
CA LEU A 80 -16.95 -8.67 -17.30
C LEU A 80 -16.63 -10.17 -17.49
N ARG A 81 -16.08 -10.83 -16.46
CA ARG A 81 -15.87 -12.29 -16.50
C ARG A 81 -17.17 -13.05 -16.70
N LYS A 82 -18.23 -12.69 -15.96
CA LYS A 82 -19.56 -13.32 -16.12
C LYS A 82 -20.16 -13.05 -17.49
N GLU A 83 -19.98 -11.84 -18.04
CA GLU A 83 -20.46 -11.52 -19.39
C GLU A 83 -19.73 -12.32 -20.46
N LEU A 84 -18.41 -12.48 -20.32
CA LEU A 84 -17.62 -13.30 -21.22
C LEU A 84 -18.02 -14.76 -21.14
N GLU A 85 -18.15 -15.33 -19.95
CA GLU A 85 -18.63 -16.71 -19.75
C GLU A 85 -19.98 -16.93 -20.45
N LYS A 86 -20.97 -16.05 -20.23
CA LYS A 86 -22.26 -16.13 -20.92
C LYS A 86 -22.13 -16.08 -22.43
N LYS A 87 -21.27 -15.21 -22.97
CA LYS A 87 -21.07 -15.11 -24.43
C LYS A 87 -20.35 -16.33 -24.98
N TYR A 88 -19.39 -16.90 -24.25
CA TYR A 88 -18.74 -18.15 -24.61
C TYR A 88 -19.75 -19.30 -24.62
N ASP A 89 -20.61 -19.42 -23.62
CA ASP A 89 -21.65 -20.45 -23.56
C ASP A 89 -22.62 -20.33 -24.76
N LEU A 90 -23.01 -19.10 -25.13
CA LEU A 90 -23.83 -18.85 -26.31
C LEU A 90 -23.10 -19.21 -27.62
N CYS A 91 -21.83 -18.84 -27.75
CA CYS A 91 -21.03 -19.20 -28.93
C CYS A 91 -20.85 -20.71 -29.04
N GLN A 92 -20.60 -21.40 -27.94
CA GLN A 92 -20.48 -22.85 -27.89
C GLN A 92 -21.79 -23.51 -28.35
N ALA A 93 -22.94 -23.06 -27.84
CA ALA A 93 -24.25 -23.56 -28.26
C ALA A 93 -24.50 -23.36 -29.77
N HIS A 94 -24.10 -22.21 -30.34
CA HIS A 94 -24.19 -21.97 -31.78
C HIS A 94 -23.24 -22.84 -32.61
N MET A 95 -22.04 -23.13 -32.11
CA MET A 95 -21.09 -24.05 -32.77
C MET A 95 -21.63 -25.48 -32.78
N ASP A 96 -22.20 -25.92 -31.66
CA ASP A 96 -22.82 -27.25 -31.52
C ASP A 96 -24.05 -27.39 -32.43
N GLU A 97 -24.89 -26.34 -32.53
CA GLU A 97 -26.04 -26.30 -33.44
C GLU A 97 -25.65 -26.30 -34.93
N ALA A 98 -24.52 -25.67 -35.26
CA ALA A 98 -23.96 -25.66 -36.62
C ALA A 98 -23.29 -26.99 -37.02
N GLY A 99 -23.21 -27.97 -36.11
CA GLY A 99 -22.54 -29.26 -36.34
C GLY A 99 -21.02 -29.12 -36.56
N LEU A 100 -20.44 -27.99 -36.15
CA LEU A 100 -19.02 -27.78 -36.12
C LEU A 100 -18.52 -28.38 -34.80
N GLU A 101 -18.16 -29.67 -34.84
CA GLU A 101 -17.44 -30.30 -33.74
C GLU A 101 -16.26 -29.40 -33.39
N SER A 102 -16.32 -28.78 -32.21
CA SER A 102 -15.18 -28.07 -31.68
C SER A 102 -14.12 -29.14 -31.46
N GLU A 103 -13.04 -29.08 -32.26
CA GLU A 103 -11.89 -29.98 -32.08
C GLU A 103 -11.60 -30.08 -30.59
N GLU A 104 -11.54 -31.32 -30.12
CA GLU A 104 -11.45 -31.70 -28.73
C GLU A 104 -10.58 -30.72 -27.95
N LYS A 105 -11.17 -30.10 -26.92
CA LYS A 105 -10.45 -29.40 -25.88
C LYS A 105 -9.21 -30.24 -25.52
N PRO A 106 -7.97 -29.75 -25.69
CA PRO A 106 -6.86 -30.37 -24.98
C PRO A 106 -7.24 -30.31 -23.51
N SER A 107 -7.38 -31.49 -22.91
CA SER A 107 -7.74 -31.68 -21.51
C SER A 107 -6.87 -30.77 -20.64
N SER A 108 -7.47 -29.74 -20.07
CA SER A 108 -6.81 -28.77 -19.18
C SER A 108 -6.58 -29.37 -17.79
N THR A 109 -6.02 -30.58 -17.74
CA THR A 109 -5.57 -31.25 -16.50
C THR A 109 -4.06 -31.17 -16.37
N ASP A 110 -3.47 -30.03 -16.73
CA ASP A 110 -2.17 -29.62 -16.21
C ASP A 110 -2.07 -28.10 -16.31
N MET A 111 -2.87 -27.41 -15.50
CA MET A 111 -2.55 -26.06 -15.06
C MET A 111 -1.58 -26.18 -13.88
N SER A 112 -0.39 -26.72 -14.13
CA SER A 112 0.74 -26.44 -13.27
C SER A 112 0.96 -24.93 -13.35
N ASP A 113 0.78 -24.24 -12.21
CA ASP A 113 1.11 -22.83 -12.09
C ASP A 113 2.53 -22.64 -12.66
N PRO A 114 2.73 -21.81 -13.71
CA PRO A 114 4.04 -21.62 -14.32
C PRO A 114 5.11 -21.25 -13.29
N THR A 115 4.67 -20.61 -12.20
CA THR A 115 5.48 -20.28 -11.03
C THR A 115 5.93 -21.53 -10.28
N GLN A 116 5.07 -22.52 -10.09
CA GLN A 116 5.42 -23.78 -9.45
C GLN A 116 6.36 -24.63 -10.29
N GLU A 117 6.19 -24.69 -11.61
CA GLU A 117 7.14 -25.38 -12.49
C GLU A 117 8.51 -24.70 -12.46
N PHE A 118 8.53 -23.38 -12.51
CA PHE A 118 9.76 -22.61 -12.38
C PHE A 118 10.45 -22.86 -11.03
N LEU A 119 9.71 -22.83 -9.93
CA LEU A 119 10.23 -23.11 -8.58
C LEU A 119 10.76 -24.54 -8.47
N ARG A 120 10.04 -25.53 -9.00
CA ARG A 120 10.45 -26.94 -9.00
C ARG A 120 11.74 -27.14 -9.80
N LYS A 121 11.84 -26.50 -10.97
CA LYS A 121 13.04 -26.53 -11.80
C LYS A 121 14.22 -25.83 -11.12
N LYS A 122 13.97 -24.72 -10.42
CA LYS A 122 14.98 -24.00 -9.64
C LYS A 122 15.45 -24.76 -8.40
N MET A 123 14.59 -25.56 -7.78
CA MET A 123 14.97 -26.42 -6.65
C MET A 123 15.81 -27.64 -7.07
N LEU A 124 15.82 -28.00 -8.35
CA LEU A 124 16.60 -29.11 -8.91
C LEU A 124 17.96 -28.67 -9.48
N GLU A 125 18.26 -27.37 -9.50
CA GLU A 125 19.59 -26.87 -9.85
C GLU A 125 20.58 -27.18 -8.71
N ASP A 126 21.83 -27.56 -9.03
CA ASP A 126 22.85 -27.98 -8.05
C ASP A 126 23.12 -26.92 -6.94
N ASP A 127 22.83 -25.65 -7.25
CA ASP A 127 22.99 -24.49 -6.38
C ASP A 127 21.70 -24.10 -5.61
N ALA A 128 20.65 -24.92 -5.62
CA ALA A 128 19.39 -24.63 -4.93
C ALA A 128 19.56 -24.34 -3.42
N HIS A 129 20.60 -24.92 -2.81
CA HIS A 129 20.98 -24.69 -1.42
C HIS A 129 21.39 -23.23 -1.13
N LEU A 130 21.84 -22.45 -2.13
CA LEU A 130 22.19 -21.03 -1.98
C LEU A 130 20.96 -20.12 -1.86
N MET A 131 19.81 -20.55 -2.37
CA MET A 131 18.55 -19.77 -2.33
C MET A 131 17.82 -19.85 -0.98
N MET A 132 18.21 -20.78 -0.10
CA MET A 132 17.63 -20.99 1.23
C MET A 132 18.32 -20.15 2.33
N PHE A 133 19.31 -19.32 1.99
CA PHE A 133 20.09 -18.54 2.96
C PHE A 133 19.43 -17.23 3.45
N TRP A 134 18.20 -16.94 3.03
CA TRP A 134 17.53 -15.68 3.39
C TRP A 134 16.63 -15.76 4.64
N ASP A 135 16.46 -16.94 5.25
CA ASP A 135 15.72 -17.10 6.52
C ASP A 135 16.65 -17.11 7.75
N TYR A 136 17.59 -16.17 7.80
CA TYR A 136 18.31 -15.81 9.03
C TYR A 136 18.39 -14.28 9.16
N ARG A 137 17.35 -13.65 9.73
CA ARG A 137 17.33 -13.11 11.10
C ARG A 137 16.17 -12.14 11.32
#